data_AF-Q57IF6-F1
#
_entry.id   AF-Q57IF6-F1
#
_cell.length_a   1.000
_cell.length_b   1.000
_cell.length_c   1.000
_cell.angle_alpha   90.00
_cell.angle_beta   90.00
_cell.angle_gamma   90.00
#
_symmetry.space_group_name_H-M   'P 1'
#
loop_
_entity.id
_entity.type
_entity.pdbx_description
1 polymer ?
#
loop_
_entity_poly.entity_id
_entity_poly.type
_entity_poly.pdbx_seq_one_letter_code
_entity_poly.pdbx_strand_id
1 'polypeptide(L)' 'MEETGCFGAALAARVGTGVYRDFREAQRDLQHPVRTLLPDMTAHALYQRKYRQYQDLIEALQGYHARIKEHAL' A
#
# COMPACT_ATOMS: atom_id res chain seq x y z
N MET A 1 -15.92 -3.70 -6.09
CA MET A 1 -15.14 -3.51 -4.85
C MET A 1 -14.37 -4.80 -4.64
N GLU A 2 -13.05 -4.81 -4.81
CA GLU A 2 -12.25 -6.01 -4.55
C GLU A 2 -11.94 -6.06 -3.05
N GLU A 3 -12.65 -6.89 -2.28
CA GLU A 3 -12.39 -7.08 -0.85
C GLU A 3 -11.23 -8.06 -0.65
N THR A 4 -10.02 -7.58 -0.87
CA THR A 4 -8.78 -8.37 -0.63
C THR A 4 -8.66 -8.84 0.82
N GLY A 5 -9.25 -8.11 1.77
CA GLY A 5 -9.29 -8.48 3.19
C GLY A 5 -10.17 -9.70 3.50
N CYS A 6 -11.43 -9.69 3.07
CA CYS A 6 -12.36 -10.82 3.26
C CYS A 6 -11.87 -12.07 2.53
N PHE A 7 -11.29 -11.87 1.34
CA PHE A 7 -10.67 -12.93 0.56
C PHE A 7 -9.52 -13.63 1.29
N GLY A 8 -8.63 -12.88 1.95
CA GLY A 8 -7.54 -13.46 2.74
C GLY A 8 -8.03 -14.33 3.91
N ALA A 9 -9.09 -13.90 4.60
CA ALA A 9 -9.70 -14.67 5.68
C ALA A 9 -10.32 -15.98 5.18
N ALA A 10 -11.04 -15.94 4.05
CA ALA A 10 -11.61 -17.14 3.43
C ALA A 10 -10.52 -18.12 2.94
N LEU A 11 -9.42 -17.62 2.39
CA LEU A 11 -8.28 -18.43 1.97
C LEU A 11 -7.63 -19.14 3.16
N ALA A 12 -7.43 -18.42 4.28
CA ALA A 12 -6.89 -18.99 5.52
C ALA A 12 -7.81 -20.07 6.11
N ALA A 13 -9.13 -19.86 6.07
CA ALA A 13 -10.09 -20.87 6.51
C ALA A 13 -10.02 -22.15 5.64
N ARG A 14 -9.82 -22.03 4.32
CA ARG A 14 -9.67 -23.19 3.43
C ARG A 14 -8.40 -24.00 3.68
N VAL A 15 -7.28 -23.34 4.00
CA VAL A 15 -6.05 -24.03 4.43
C VAL A 15 -6.25 -24.67 5.81
N GLY A 16 -6.85 -23.95 6.76
CA GLY A 16 -7.10 -24.44 8.13
C GLY A 16 -8.09 -25.61 8.22
N THR A 17 -9.01 -25.72 7.26
CA THR A 17 -9.96 -26.84 7.13
C THR A 17 -9.42 -28.02 6.32
N GLY A 18 -8.19 -27.90 5.80
CA GLY A 18 -7.53 -28.95 5.03
C GLY A 18 -8.00 -29.09 3.58
N VAL A 19 -8.82 -28.15 3.08
CA VAL A 19 -9.22 -28.08 1.67
C VAL A 19 -8.02 -27.83 0.77
N TYR A 20 -7.03 -27.09 1.27
CA TYR A 20 -5.71 -26.96 0.64
C TYR A 20 -4.62 -27.32 1.66
N ARG A 21 -3.54 -27.94 1.18
CA ARG A 21 -2.38 -28.33 1.99
C ARG A 21 -1.63 -27.11 2.50
N ASP A 22 -1.54 -26.07 1.67
CA ASP A 22 -0.87 -24.82 2.00
C ASP A 22 -1.44 -23.63 1.20
N PHE A 23 -1.03 -22.43 1.60
CA PHE A 23 -1.47 -21.19 0.95
C PHE A 23 -1.03 -21.07 -0.52
N ARG A 24 0.07 -21.71 -0.93
CA ARG A 24 0.56 -21.62 -2.31
C ARG A 24 -0.31 -22.44 -3.25
N GLU A 25 -0.76 -23.61 -2.80
CA GLU A 25 -1.75 -24.42 -3.50
C GLU A 25 -3.06 -23.63 -3.66
N ALA A 26 -3.56 -23.05 -2.56
CA ALA A 26 -4.76 -22.23 -2.59
C ALA A 26 -4.62 -21.02 -3.55
N GLN A 27 -3.48 -20.31 -3.51
CA GLN A 27 -3.24 -19.17 -4.40
C GLN A 27 -3.13 -19.54 -5.88
N ARG A 28 -2.62 -20.73 -6.22
CA ARG A 28 -2.52 -21.18 -7.61
C ARG A 28 -3.87 -21.54 -8.21
N ASP A 29 -4.74 -22.12 -7.38
CA ASP A 29 -6.08 -22.53 -7.77
C ASP A 29 -6.99 -21.30 -7.94
N LEU A 30 -6.78 -20.27 -7.12
CA LEU A 30 -7.43 -18.97 -7.28
C LEU A 30 -6.70 -18.11 -8.31
N GLN A 31 -6.97 -18.37 -9.60
CA GLN A 31 -6.61 -17.48 -10.71
C GLN A 31 -7.45 -16.19 -10.67
N HIS A 32 -7.12 -15.30 -9.73
CA HIS A 32 -7.71 -13.97 -9.70
C HIS A 32 -7.06 -13.12 -10.80
N PRO A 33 -7.82 -12.40 -11.64
CA PRO A 33 -7.25 -11.55 -12.68
C PRO A 33 -6.43 -10.43 -12.05
N VAL A 34 -5.10 -10.59 -12.07
CA VAL A 34 -4.16 -9.56 -11.62
C VAL A 34 -4.00 -8.55 -12.75
N ARG A 35 -4.42 -7.30 -12.50
CA ARG A 35 -4.10 -6.20 -13.39
C ARG A 35 -2.71 -5.68 -13.09
N THR A 36 -1.76 -5.91 -14.00
CA THR A 36 -0.45 -5.26 -13.94
C THR A 36 -0.60 -3.79 -14.31
N LEU A 37 -0.30 -2.89 -13.38
CA LEU A 37 -0.19 -1.46 -13.65
C LEU A 37 1.28 -1.12 -13.90
N LEU A 38 1.54 -0.45 -15.02
CA LEU A 38 2.89 0.02 -15.37
C LEU A 38 2.98 1.53 -15.14
N PRO A 39 4.16 2.05 -14.79
CA PRO A 39 4.38 3.49 -14.71
C PRO A 39 4.13 4.15 -16.06
N ASP A 40 3.34 5.22 -16.07
CA ASP A 40 3.27 6.13 -17.20
C ASP A 40 4.44 7.11 -17.12
N MET A 41 5.44 6.90 -17.98
CA MET A 41 6.64 7.72 -18.02
C MET A 41 6.39 9.15 -18.50
N THR A 42 5.27 9.40 -19.20
CA THR A 42 4.88 10.76 -19.61
C THR A 42 4.35 11.57 -18.43
N ALA A 43 3.58 10.93 -17.54
CA ALA A 43 3.11 11.52 -16.30
C ALA A 43 4.18 11.54 -15.20
N HIS A 44 5.23 10.70 -15.30
CA HIS A 44 6.26 10.56 -14.29
C HIS A 44 6.91 11.89 -13.89
N ALA A 45 7.25 12.75 -14.87
CA ALA A 45 7.85 14.06 -14.58
C ALA A 45 6.91 14.98 -13.78
N LEU A 46 5.60 14.91 -14.02
CA LEU A 46 4.59 15.67 -13.27
C LEU A 46 4.45 15.15 -11.83
N TYR A 47 4.40 13.82 -11.66
CA TYR A 47 4.37 13.21 -10.33
C TYR A 47 5.63 13.53 -9.53
N GLN A 48 6.81 13.51 -10.14
CA GLN A 48 8.07 13.88 -9.50
C GLN A 48 8.09 15.33 -9.01
N ARG A 49 7.43 16.26 -9.72
CA ARG A 49 7.27 17.65 -9.26
C ARG A 49 6.33 17.73 -8.06
N LYS A 50 5.18 17.05 -8.12
CA LYS A 50 4.21 17.00 -7.00
C LYS A 50 4.83 16.38 -5.74
N TYR A 51 5.62 15.32 -5.92
CA TYR A 51 6.28 14.64 -4.81
C TYR A 51 7.27 15.56 -4.10
N ARG A 52 8.12 16.29 -4.85
CA ARG A 52 9.04 17.29 -4.29
C ARG A 52 8.32 18.36 -3.47
N GLN A 53 7.25 18.94 -4.02
CA GLN A 53 6.44 19.94 -3.31
C GLN A 53 5.86 19.39 -1.99
N TYR A 54 5.44 18.12 -1.98
CA TYR A 54 4.94 17.47 -0.78
C TYR A 54 6.05 17.26 0.27
N GLN A 55 7.25 16.90 -0.16
CA GLN A 55 8.41 16.78 0.73
C GLN A 55 8.80 18.13 1.34
N ASP A 56 8.86 19.18 0.53
CA ASP A 56 9.14 20.55 1.00
C ASP A 56 8.12 20.99 2.06
N LEU A 57 6.84 20.65 1.86
CA LEU A 57 5.78 20.93 2.82
C LEU A 57 5.96 20.17 4.13
N ILE A 58 6.29 18.87 4.06
CA ILE A 58 6.56 18.07 5.26
C ILE A 58 7.74 18.64 6.05
N GLU A 59 8.82 19.01 5.37
CA GLU A 59 10.01 19.58 6.00
C GLU A 59 9.68 20.89 6.73
N ALA A 60 8.96 21.80 6.06
CA ALA A 60 8.52 23.06 6.67
C ALA A 60 7.64 22.83 7.90
N LEU A 61 6.72 21.86 7.85
CA LEU A 61 5.84 21.51 8.98
C LEU A 61 6.59 20.80 10.12
N GLN A 62 7.61 20.00 9.82
CA GLN A 62 8.45 19.36 10.83
C GLN A 62 9.25 20.40 11.62
N GLY A 63 9.86 21.38 10.92
CA GLY A 63 10.56 22.48 11.56
C GLY A 63 9.64 23.33 12.47
N TYR A 64 8.39 23.55 12.07
CA TYR A 64 7.40 24.25 12.89
C TYR A 64 7.05 23.50 14.17
N HIS A 65 6.80 22.19 14.10
CA HIS A 65 6.52 21.37 15.28
C HIS A 65 7.70 21.27 16.25
N ALA A 66 8.94 21.30 15.75
CA ALA A 66 10.13 21.31 16.60
C ALA A 66 10.22 22.59 17.44
N ARG A 67 9.96 23.76 16.84
CA ARG A 67 10.02 25.06 17.52
C ARG A 67 8.89 25.27 18.53
N ILE A 68 7.69 24.73 18.26
CA ILE A 68 6.58 24.77 19.23
C ILE A 68 6.93 23.96 20.49
N LYS A 69 7.59 22.81 20.35
CA LYS A 69 7.99 22.00 21.51
C LYS A 69 9.03 22.69 22.40
N GLU A 70 9.92 23.52 21.84
CA GLU A 70 10.91 24.29 22.60
C GLU A 70 10.30 25.49 23.35
N HIS A 71 9.28 26.15 22.79
CA HIS A 71 8.62 27.29 23.42
C HIS A 71 7.47 26.94 24.38
N ALA A 72 7.08 25.66 24.45
CA ALA A 72 6.06 25.15 25.36
C ALA A 72 6.64 24.53 26.66
N LEU A 73 7.94 24.74 26.92
CA LEU A 73 8.66 24.35 28.14
C LEU A 73 8.92 25.57 29.04
#